data_AF-A0A914X9S6-F1
#
_entry.id   AF-A0A914X9S6-F1
#
_cell.length_a   1.000
_cell.length_b   1.000
_cell.length_c   1.000
_cell.angle_alpha   90.00
_cell.angle_beta   90.00
_cell.angle_gamma   90.00
#
_symmetry.space_group_name_H-M   'P 1'
#
loop_
_entity.id
_entity.type
_entity.pdbx_description
1 polymer ?
#
loop_
_entity_poly.entity_id
_entity_poly.type
_entity_poly.pdbx_seq_one_letter_code
_entity_poly.pdbx_strand_id
1 'polypeptide(L)'
;MVYIIKPDRFWEKHKASIASAKYKFEVQMISVENLSRFIDPSQLTAEFEGTLAYDHDDWLELRVALENLIWRMTDLLRIFDQMRNEMENAQLPIDVPTAEGSVQSHLQLRKKIQNAPVEALEEEGRRLIHRLTGGVGPVEEHSSGGGDSDYGSTGRDSNMNNPDFTSAAPHVNSLLDILRSTREQLFGQWGGRKQKLDHCYQLKLFEQDADKVG
;
A
#
# COMPACT_ATOMS: atom_id res chain seq x y z
N MET A 1 16.80 -25.81 -3.07
CA MET A 1 17.12 -26.40 -4.39
C MET A 1 17.04 -25.30 -5.42
N VAL A 2 18.04 -25.17 -6.29
CA VAL A 2 18.09 -24.17 -7.37
C VAL A 2 18.31 -24.89 -8.69
N TYR A 3 17.45 -24.61 -9.68
CA TYR A 3 17.58 -25.17 -11.02
C TYR A 3 18.28 -24.19 -11.95
N ILE A 4 19.20 -24.70 -12.76
CA ILE A 4 19.94 -23.93 -13.75
C ILE A 4 19.66 -24.53 -15.12
N ILE A 5 19.11 -23.73 -16.03
CA ILE A 5 18.86 -24.17 -17.41
C ILE A 5 20.20 -24.32 -18.13
N LYS A 6 20.43 -25.50 -18.69
CA LYS A 6 21.62 -25.79 -19.48
C LYS A 6 21.62 -24.92 -20.74
N PRO A 7 22.74 -24.28 -21.08
CA PRO A 7 22.83 -23.54 -22.33
C PRO A 7 22.80 -24.48 -23.54
N ASP A 8 21.99 -24.15 -24.55
CA ASP A 8 21.83 -24.95 -25.76
C ASP A 8 23.04 -24.86 -26.70
N ARG A 9 23.80 -23.74 -26.65
CA ARG A 9 24.89 -23.48 -27.60
C ARG A 9 26.20 -24.13 -27.16
N PHE A 10 26.86 -24.77 -28.13
CA PHE A 10 28.13 -25.49 -27.95
C PHE A 10 29.26 -24.66 -27.30
N TRP A 11 29.30 -23.34 -27.54
CA TRP A 11 30.31 -22.43 -26.97
C TRP A 11 30.07 -22.02 -25.51
N GLU A 12 28.86 -22.18 -25.00
CA GLU A 12 28.50 -21.88 -23.60
C GLU A 12 28.78 -23.06 -22.66
N LYS A 13 28.87 -24.29 -23.23
CA LYS A 13 29.19 -25.53 -22.49
C LYS A 13 30.55 -25.49 -21.78
N HIS A 14 31.53 -24.72 -22.27
CA HIS A 14 32.84 -24.58 -21.62
C HIS A 14 32.86 -23.62 -20.43
N LYS A 15 31.88 -22.69 -20.33
CA LYS A 15 31.80 -21.69 -19.25
C LYS A 15 30.88 -22.11 -18.10
N ALA A 16 29.96 -23.03 -18.33
CA ALA A 16 28.97 -23.48 -17.34
C ALA A 16 29.47 -24.62 -16.41
N SER A 17 30.72 -24.57 -15.93
CA SER A 17 31.16 -25.44 -14.83
C SER A 17 30.89 -24.72 -13.51
N ILE A 18 29.65 -24.83 -13.03
CA ILE A 18 29.28 -24.28 -11.72
C ILE A 18 29.77 -25.24 -10.66
N ALA A 19 30.79 -24.82 -9.90
CA ALA A 19 31.27 -25.53 -8.73
C ALA A 19 30.19 -25.50 -7.63
N SER A 20 29.32 -26.50 -7.62
CA SER A 20 28.26 -26.75 -6.62
C SER A 20 28.77 -26.59 -5.17
N ALA A 21 30.05 -26.87 -4.92
CA ALA A 21 30.69 -26.73 -3.60
C ALA A 21 30.78 -25.30 -3.02
N LYS A 22 30.42 -24.25 -3.77
CA LYS A 22 30.45 -22.85 -3.27
C LYS A 22 29.16 -22.38 -2.61
N TYR A 23 28.04 -23.09 -2.79
CA TYR A 23 26.73 -22.63 -2.33
C TYR A 23 26.18 -23.50 -1.22
N LYS A 24 25.45 -22.89 -0.27
CA LYS A 24 24.77 -23.61 0.85
C LYS A 24 23.49 -24.32 0.41
N PHE A 25 23.20 -24.34 -0.88
CA PHE A 25 22.00 -24.92 -1.46
C PHE A 25 22.38 -25.87 -2.58
N GLU A 26 21.56 -26.92 -2.75
CA GLU A 26 21.71 -27.87 -3.83
C GLU A 26 21.39 -27.21 -5.17
N VAL A 27 22.27 -27.42 -6.15
CA VAL A 27 22.19 -26.87 -7.51
C VAL A 27 22.09 -28.00 -8.51
N GLN A 28 21.07 -27.98 -9.37
CA GLN A 28 20.87 -28.98 -10.41
C GLN A 28 20.78 -28.31 -11.79
N MET A 29 21.59 -28.79 -12.74
CA MET A 29 21.51 -28.37 -14.13
C MET A 29 20.51 -29.23 -14.90
N ILE A 30 19.48 -28.61 -15.45
CA ILE A 30 18.40 -29.27 -16.19
C ILE A 30 18.22 -28.62 -17.57
N SER A 31 17.68 -29.34 -18.53
CA SER A 31 17.28 -28.76 -19.81
C SER A 31 15.88 -28.17 -19.70
N VAL A 32 15.49 -27.31 -20.66
CA VAL A 32 14.15 -26.68 -20.68
C VAL A 32 13.06 -27.75 -20.73
N GLU A 33 13.24 -28.81 -21.53
CA GLU A 33 12.24 -29.88 -21.71
C GLU A 33 12.03 -30.71 -20.43
N ASN A 34 12.96 -30.65 -19.47
CA ASN A 34 12.84 -31.32 -18.18
C ASN A 34 12.31 -30.40 -17.07
N LEU A 35 12.10 -29.11 -17.34
CA LEU A 35 11.66 -28.13 -16.34
C LEU A 35 10.26 -28.44 -15.82
N SER A 36 9.36 -28.89 -16.69
CA SER A 36 7.98 -29.31 -16.37
C SER A 36 7.89 -30.47 -15.37
N ARG A 37 8.99 -31.22 -15.14
CA ARG A 37 9.05 -32.27 -14.12
C ARG A 37 9.19 -31.73 -12.70
N PHE A 38 9.61 -30.47 -12.58
CA PHE A 38 9.93 -29.82 -11.31
C PHE A 38 9.07 -28.59 -11.02
N ILE A 39 8.59 -27.93 -12.06
CA ILE A 39 7.77 -26.71 -11.98
C ILE A 39 6.50 -26.95 -12.81
N ASP A 40 5.36 -26.57 -12.25
CA ASP A 40 4.09 -26.63 -12.96
C ASP A 40 4.14 -25.73 -14.23
N PRO A 41 3.78 -26.23 -15.42
CA PRO A 41 3.75 -25.43 -16.64
C PRO A 41 2.95 -24.12 -16.53
N SER A 42 1.95 -24.04 -15.65
CA SER A 42 1.19 -22.81 -15.38
C SER A 42 2.01 -21.69 -14.72
N GLN A 43 3.20 -21.99 -14.21
CA GLN A 43 4.12 -21.02 -13.61
C GLN A 43 5.28 -20.66 -14.56
N LEU A 44 5.30 -21.26 -15.76
CA LEU A 44 6.34 -21.08 -16.76
C LEU A 44 5.79 -20.26 -17.91
N THR A 45 6.60 -19.34 -18.43
CA THR A 45 6.30 -18.56 -19.63
C THR A 45 6.50 -19.41 -20.89
N ALA A 46 5.99 -18.95 -22.02
CA ALA A 46 5.97 -19.72 -23.28
C ALA A 46 7.38 -20.13 -23.76
N GLU A 47 8.40 -19.33 -23.50
CA GLU A 47 9.80 -19.66 -23.82
C GLU A 47 10.36 -20.84 -23.02
N PHE A 48 9.67 -21.27 -21.96
CA PHE A 48 9.99 -22.43 -21.15
C PHE A 48 8.94 -23.54 -21.26
N GLU A 49 8.20 -23.59 -22.38
CA GLU A 49 7.13 -24.56 -22.65
C GLU A 49 5.96 -24.49 -21.64
N GLY A 50 5.73 -23.32 -21.05
CA GLY A 50 4.65 -23.10 -20.10
C GLY A 50 3.43 -22.38 -20.66
N THR A 51 2.46 -22.15 -19.78
CA THR A 51 1.16 -21.51 -20.09
C THR A 51 0.93 -20.19 -19.35
N LEU A 52 1.91 -19.72 -18.57
CA LEU A 52 1.86 -18.40 -17.94
C LEU A 52 1.94 -17.31 -19.00
N ALA A 53 0.88 -16.52 -19.13
CA ALA A 53 0.92 -15.29 -19.89
C ALA A 53 1.80 -14.28 -19.15
N TYR A 54 2.90 -13.84 -19.77
CA TYR A 54 3.78 -12.81 -19.24
C TYR A 54 3.91 -11.66 -20.24
N ASP A 55 3.69 -10.45 -19.73
CA ASP A 55 3.84 -9.20 -20.45
C ASP A 55 4.73 -8.31 -19.58
N HIS A 56 5.91 -7.97 -20.10
CA HIS A 56 6.92 -7.24 -19.34
C HIS A 56 6.46 -5.83 -18.99
N ASP A 57 5.80 -5.16 -19.94
CA ASP A 57 5.38 -3.77 -19.76
C ASP A 57 4.23 -3.68 -18.75
N ASP A 58 3.27 -4.60 -18.83
CA ASP A 58 2.17 -4.69 -17.87
C ASP A 58 2.69 -5.05 -16.46
N TRP A 59 3.64 -5.99 -16.37
CA TRP A 59 4.26 -6.37 -15.10
C TRP A 59 4.99 -5.19 -14.46
N LEU A 60 5.75 -4.44 -15.24
CA LEU A 60 6.50 -3.28 -14.77
C LEU A 60 5.57 -2.17 -14.30
N GLU A 61 4.53 -1.85 -15.08
CA GLU A 61 3.53 -0.86 -14.71
C GLU A 61 2.84 -1.22 -13.38
N LEU A 62 2.44 -2.49 -13.24
CA LEU A 62 1.78 -2.98 -12.04
C LEU A 62 2.69 -2.90 -10.81
N ARG A 63 3.97 -3.25 -10.98
CA ARG A 63 4.97 -3.14 -9.91
C ARG A 63 5.21 -1.70 -9.49
N VAL A 64 5.35 -0.78 -10.44
CA VAL A 64 5.54 0.66 -10.16
C VAL A 64 4.31 1.23 -9.45
N ALA A 65 3.10 0.88 -9.88
CA ALA A 65 1.87 1.32 -9.23
C ALA A 65 1.79 0.83 -7.76
N LEU A 66 2.13 -0.43 -7.51
CA LEU A 66 2.18 -1.02 -6.17
C LEU A 66 3.19 -0.30 -5.26
N GLU A 67 4.42 -0.12 -5.73
CA GLU A 67 5.48 0.54 -4.95
C GLU A 67 5.10 2.00 -4.62
N ASN A 68 4.58 2.74 -5.60
CA ASN A 68 4.12 4.12 -5.41
C ASN A 68 2.96 4.22 -4.41
N LEU A 69 2.04 3.26 -4.43
CA LEU A 69 0.93 3.20 -3.48
C LEU A 69 1.45 2.94 -2.06
N ILE A 70 2.30 1.93 -1.87
CA ILE A 70 2.90 1.60 -0.57
C ILE A 70 3.70 2.78 -0.02
N TRP A 71 4.47 3.47 -0.87
CA TRP A 71 5.24 4.65 -0.46
C TRP A 71 4.33 5.76 0.04
N ARG A 72 3.26 6.11 -0.71
CA ARG A 72 2.29 7.14 -0.29
C ARG A 72 1.57 6.77 1.00
N MET A 73 1.18 5.52 1.18
CA MET A 73 0.56 5.05 2.42
C MET A 73 1.52 5.18 3.61
N THR A 74 2.78 4.79 3.42
CA THR A 74 3.81 4.87 4.47
C THR A 74 4.14 6.31 4.84
N ASP A 75 4.24 7.22 3.85
CA ASP A 75 4.48 8.64 4.13
C ASP A 75 3.29 9.27 4.86
N LEU A 76 2.06 8.90 4.50
CA LEU A 76 0.87 9.38 5.21
C LEU A 76 0.83 8.89 6.67
N LEU A 77 1.22 7.64 6.95
CA LEU A 77 1.37 7.13 8.31
C LEU A 77 2.41 7.93 9.11
N ARG A 78 3.54 8.26 8.49
CA ARG A 78 4.58 9.11 9.11
C ARG A 78 4.03 10.52 9.43
N ILE A 79 3.23 11.09 8.54
CA ILE A 79 2.57 12.38 8.73
C ILE A 79 1.56 12.30 9.90
N PHE A 80 0.78 11.23 10.01
CA PHE A 80 -0.11 11.00 11.15
C PHE A 80 0.65 10.86 12.47
N ASP A 81 1.77 10.14 12.49
CA ASP A 81 2.62 10.04 13.67
C ASP A 81 3.15 11.41 14.11
N GLN A 82 3.60 12.25 13.16
CA GLN A 82 4.03 13.60 13.46
C GLN A 82 2.89 14.43 14.10
N MET A 83 1.68 14.39 13.55
CA MET A 83 0.54 15.11 14.12
C MET A 83 0.17 14.60 15.53
N ARG A 84 0.25 13.28 15.75
CA ARG A 84 0.09 12.68 17.09
C ARG A 84 1.13 13.25 18.06
N ASN A 85 2.41 13.22 17.68
CA ASN A 85 3.49 13.73 18.52
C ASN A 85 3.33 15.23 18.82
N GLU A 86 2.87 16.03 17.85
CA GLU A 86 2.53 17.44 18.04
C GLU A 86 1.42 17.61 19.10
N MET A 87 0.36 16.79 19.07
CA MET A 87 -0.72 16.84 20.06
C MET A 87 -0.30 16.36 21.45
N GLU A 88 0.52 15.31 21.55
CA GLU A 88 0.97 14.74 22.82
C GLU A 88 1.95 15.66 23.55
N ASN A 89 2.84 16.33 22.82
CA ASN A 89 3.88 17.19 23.39
C ASN A 89 3.48 18.67 23.52
N ALA A 90 2.33 19.07 22.96
CA ALA A 90 1.90 20.45 23.03
C ALA A 90 1.56 20.87 24.46
N GLN A 91 2.24 21.91 24.94
CA GLN A 91 2.10 22.46 26.29
C GLN A 91 0.71 23.05 26.52
N LEU A 92 0.33 23.20 27.79
CA LEU A 92 -0.90 23.90 28.16
C LEU A 92 -0.67 25.42 28.11
N PRO A 93 -1.65 26.19 27.63
CA PRO A 93 -1.62 27.64 27.66
C PRO A 93 -1.44 28.22 29.07
N ILE A 94 -0.73 29.34 29.17
CA ILE A 94 -0.48 30.04 30.45
C ILE A 94 -1.28 31.33 30.59
N ASP A 95 -1.78 31.88 29.48
CA ASP A 95 -2.56 33.10 29.39
C ASP A 95 -3.59 33.02 28.25
N VAL A 96 -4.44 34.05 28.11
CA VAL A 96 -5.48 34.11 27.07
C VAL A 96 -4.88 34.09 25.66
N PRO A 97 -3.86 34.91 25.30
CA PRO A 97 -3.27 34.88 23.96
C PRO A 97 -2.66 33.52 23.56
N THR A 98 -1.92 32.86 24.46
CA THR A 98 -1.36 31.53 24.19
C THR A 98 -2.44 30.46 24.05
N ALA A 99 -3.57 30.64 24.73
CA ALA A 99 -4.72 29.75 24.60
C ALA A 99 -5.43 29.91 23.26
N GLU A 100 -5.65 31.14 22.79
CA GLU A 100 -6.19 31.41 21.46
C GLU A 100 -5.31 30.80 20.36
N GLY A 101 -3.99 31.01 20.44
CA GLY A 101 -3.03 30.42 19.51
C GLY A 101 -3.03 28.89 19.52
N SER A 102 -3.16 28.29 20.71
CA SER A 102 -3.26 26.83 20.87
C SER A 102 -4.55 26.27 20.27
N VAL A 103 -5.69 26.95 20.48
CA VAL A 103 -6.99 26.57 19.87
C VAL A 103 -6.90 26.65 18.35
N GLN A 104 -6.34 27.72 17.80
CA GLN A 104 -6.19 27.89 16.36
C GLN A 104 -5.31 26.80 15.74
N SER A 105 -4.18 26.48 16.37
CA SER A 105 -3.30 25.39 15.92
C SER A 105 -4.02 24.03 15.98
N HIS A 106 -4.82 23.80 17.02
CA HIS A 106 -5.62 22.58 17.18
C HIS A 106 -6.69 22.46 16.07
N LEU A 107 -7.32 23.57 15.66
CA LEU A 107 -8.27 23.58 14.53
C LEU A 107 -7.58 23.27 13.20
N GLN A 108 -6.34 23.73 13.00
CA GLN A 108 -5.56 23.40 11.80
C GLN A 108 -5.21 21.91 11.76
N LEU A 109 -4.81 21.32 12.88
CA LEU A 109 -4.58 19.87 12.98
C LEU A 109 -5.83 19.08 12.58
N ARG A 110 -7.01 19.46 13.07
CA ARG A 110 -8.26 18.81 12.66
C ARG A 110 -8.47 18.84 11.15
N LYS A 111 -8.25 20.00 10.52
CA LYS A 111 -8.39 20.15 9.06
C LYS A 111 -7.40 19.25 8.32
N LYS A 112 -6.15 19.15 8.79
CA LYS A 112 -5.15 18.26 8.20
C LYS A 112 -5.54 16.78 8.30
N ILE A 113 -6.03 16.34 9.47
CA ILE A 113 -6.50 14.96 9.67
C ILE A 113 -7.71 14.67 8.76
N GLN A 114 -8.66 15.61 8.67
CA GLN A 114 -9.86 15.47 7.86
C GLN A 114 -9.57 15.44 6.35
N ASN A 115 -8.62 16.24 5.88
CA ASN A 115 -8.28 16.34 4.47
C ASN A 115 -7.20 15.34 4.03
N ALA A 116 -6.77 14.44 4.91
CA ALA A 116 -5.84 13.38 4.56
C ALA A 116 -6.46 12.45 3.51
N PRO A 117 -5.74 12.08 2.43
CA PRO A 117 -6.31 11.41 1.27
C PRO A 117 -6.50 9.89 1.48
N VAL A 118 -7.03 9.47 2.62
CA VAL A 118 -7.18 8.04 2.97
C VAL A 118 -8.14 7.35 2.01
N GLU A 119 -9.28 7.95 1.72
CA GLU A 119 -10.31 7.40 0.82
C GLU A 119 -9.78 7.23 -0.61
N ALA A 120 -8.96 8.19 -1.07
CA ALA A 120 -8.35 8.12 -2.39
C ALA A 120 -7.34 6.97 -2.49
N LEU A 121 -6.56 6.75 -1.42
CA LEU A 121 -5.61 5.62 -1.33
C LEU A 121 -6.34 4.27 -1.22
N GLU A 122 -7.47 4.21 -0.50
CA GLU A 122 -8.32 3.02 -0.43
C GLU A 122 -8.88 2.65 -1.81
N GLU A 123 -9.44 3.62 -2.54
CA GLU A 123 -9.99 3.38 -3.86
C GLU A 123 -8.92 3.00 -4.90
N GLU A 124 -7.73 3.57 -4.79
CA GLU A 124 -6.58 3.15 -5.60
C GLU A 124 -6.11 1.74 -5.24
N GLY A 125 -5.98 1.43 -3.95
CA GLY A 125 -5.57 0.10 -3.47
C GLY A 125 -6.56 -0.98 -3.86
N ARG A 126 -7.87 -0.71 -3.79
CA ARG A 126 -8.93 -1.62 -4.24
C ARG A 126 -8.81 -1.94 -5.73
N ARG A 127 -8.63 -0.92 -6.57
CA ARG A 127 -8.44 -1.08 -8.02
C ARG A 127 -7.16 -1.87 -8.33
N LEU A 128 -6.08 -1.58 -7.61
CA LEU A 128 -4.82 -2.27 -7.78
C LEU A 128 -4.93 -3.76 -7.37
N ILE A 129 -5.53 -4.06 -6.22
CA ILE A 129 -5.75 -5.44 -5.76
C ILE A 129 -6.59 -6.22 -6.76
N HIS A 130 -7.67 -5.63 -7.29
CA HIS A 130 -8.49 -6.27 -8.30
C HIS A 130 -7.68 -6.67 -9.54
N ARG A 131 -6.74 -5.81 -9.98
CA ARG A 131 -5.79 -6.14 -11.06
C ARG A 131 -4.80 -7.23 -10.64
N LEU A 132 -4.27 -7.19 -9.41
CA LEU A 132 -3.31 -8.17 -8.89
C LEU A 132 -3.91 -9.58 -8.75
N THR A 133 -5.22 -9.68 -8.48
CA THR A 133 -5.93 -10.96 -8.28
C THR A 133 -6.71 -11.42 -9.51
N GLY A 134 -6.41 -10.89 -10.70
CA GLY A 134 -7.05 -11.32 -11.95
C GLY A 134 -8.56 -11.09 -12.00
N GLY A 135 -9.08 -10.07 -11.31
CA GLY A 135 -10.49 -9.71 -11.36
C GLY A 135 -11.44 -10.57 -10.53
N VAL A 136 -10.94 -11.49 -9.68
CA VAL A 136 -11.79 -12.34 -8.81
C VAL A 136 -12.31 -11.55 -7.60
N GLY A 137 -13.17 -10.56 -7.84
CA GLY A 137 -14.04 -9.95 -6.82
C GLY A 137 -15.48 -10.48 -6.97
N PRO A 138 -16.35 -10.38 -5.95
CA PRO A 138 -17.76 -10.66 -6.12
C PRO A 138 -18.29 -9.73 -7.21
N VAL A 139 -18.67 -10.29 -8.34
CA VAL A 139 -19.41 -9.58 -9.37
C VAL A 139 -20.75 -9.24 -8.73
N GLU A 140 -20.96 -7.99 -8.36
CA GLU A 140 -22.32 -7.52 -8.09
C GLU A 140 -23.07 -7.59 -9.43
N GLU A 141 -23.83 -8.68 -9.60
CA GLU A 141 -24.77 -8.88 -10.70
C GLU A 141 -25.86 -7.81 -10.64
N HIS A 142 -25.57 -6.62 -11.14
CA HIS A 142 -26.61 -5.73 -11.62
C HIS A 142 -26.93 -6.10 -13.07
N SER A 143 -27.77 -7.13 -13.20
CA SER A 143 -28.45 -7.46 -14.45
C SER A 143 -29.24 -6.25 -14.96
N SER A 144 -28.86 -5.71 -16.11
CA SER A 144 -29.83 -5.11 -17.03
C SER A 144 -29.27 -4.96 -18.46
N GLY A 145 -29.89 -5.70 -19.38
CA GLY A 145 -30.26 -5.19 -20.71
C GLY A 145 -29.20 -5.24 -21.80
N GLY A 146 -29.47 -6.05 -22.84
CA GLY A 146 -28.62 -6.26 -24.00
C GLY A 146 -28.41 -5.06 -24.92
N GLY A 147 -27.40 -5.19 -25.78
CA GLY A 147 -27.11 -4.29 -26.88
C GLY A 147 -25.82 -4.71 -27.59
N ASP A 148 -25.95 -5.36 -28.75
CA ASP A 148 -24.90 -5.55 -29.73
C ASP A 148 -24.26 -4.20 -30.08
N SER A 149 -22.96 -4.04 -29.84
CA SER A 149 -22.13 -3.02 -30.50
C SER A 149 -20.65 -3.34 -30.35
N ASP A 150 -20.07 -3.71 -31.49
CA ASP A 150 -18.64 -3.76 -31.80
C ASP A 150 -17.99 -2.39 -31.57
N TYR A 151 -17.11 -2.30 -30.56
CA TYR A 151 -15.98 -1.39 -30.54
C TYR A 151 -14.89 -2.00 -29.67
N GLY A 152 -13.70 -2.15 -30.25
CA GLY A 152 -12.54 -2.74 -29.62
C GLY A 152 -12.27 -2.16 -28.24
N SER A 153 -12.47 -2.99 -27.23
CA SER A 153 -11.66 -2.99 -26.03
C SER A 153 -11.10 -4.39 -25.96
N THR A 154 -9.85 -4.56 -26.36
CA THR A 154 -9.05 -5.69 -25.94
C THR A 154 -9.05 -5.63 -24.41
N GLY A 155 -10.03 -6.29 -23.80
CA GLY A 155 -9.96 -6.71 -22.41
C GLY A 155 -8.69 -7.54 -22.34
N ARG A 156 -7.59 -6.87 -21.96
CA ARG A 156 -6.41 -7.51 -21.40
C ARG A 156 -6.90 -8.12 -20.10
N ASP A 157 -7.65 -9.21 -20.21
CA ASP A 157 -7.78 -10.24 -19.18
C ASP A 157 -6.44 -10.98 -19.17
N SER A 158 -5.37 -10.21 -18.99
CA SER A 158 -4.06 -10.69 -18.60
C SER A 158 -4.28 -11.19 -17.18
N ASN A 159 -4.79 -12.41 -17.06
CA ASN A 159 -4.85 -13.16 -15.81
C ASN A 159 -3.40 -13.43 -15.39
N MET A 160 -2.73 -12.37 -14.93
CA MET A 160 -1.38 -12.38 -14.40
C MET A 160 -1.50 -13.00 -13.02
N ASN A 161 -1.60 -14.33 -12.98
CA ASN A 161 -1.47 -15.14 -11.78
C ASN A 161 0.01 -15.13 -11.33
N ASN A 162 0.59 -13.94 -11.13
CA ASN A 162 1.95 -13.80 -10.66
C ASN A 162 1.97 -14.00 -9.14
N PRO A 163 2.67 -15.02 -8.63
CA PRO A 163 2.74 -15.33 -7.20
C PRO A 163 3.31 -14.17 -6.34
N ASP A 164 4.16 -13.31 -6.91
CA ASP A 164 4.70 -12.14 -6.20
C ASP A 164 3.61 -11.08 -5.95
N PHE A 165 2.61 -11.00 -6.82
CA PHE A 165 1.53 -10.02 -6.73
C PHE A 165 0.35 -10.52 -5.89
N THR A 166 0.04 -11.82 -5.94
CA THR A 166 -0.98 -12.42 -5.09
C THR A 166 -0.60 -12.32 -3.60
N SER A 167 0.69 -12.43 -3.28
CA SER A 167 1.21 -12.25 -1.93
C SER A 167 1.28 -10.78 -1.47
N ALA A 168 1.23 -9.82 -2.41
CA ALA A 168 1.23 -8.39 -2.08
C ALA A 168 -0.15 -7.85 -1.64
N ALA A 169 -1.24 -8.43 -2.13
CA ALA A 169 -2.59 -7.95 -1.83
C ALA A 169 -2.94 -7.94 -0.32
N PRO A 170 -2.63 -8.98 0.49
CA PRO A 170 -2.83 -8.93 1.94
C PRO A 170 -2.05 -7.80 2.62
N HIS A 171 -0.84 -7.50 2.14
CA HIS A 171 -0.03 -6.43 2.69
C HIS A 171 -0.63 -5.04 2.41
N VAL A 172 -1.11 -4.81 1.18
CA VAL A 172 -1.81 -3.57 0.81
C VAL A 172 -3.07 -3.37 1.67
N ASN A 173 -3.89 -4.41 1.82
CA ASN A 173 -5.07 -4.35 2.69
C ASN A 173 -4.71 -4.01 4.14
N SER A 174 -3.67 -4.65 4.69
CA SER A 174 -3.20 -4.36 6.04
C SER A 174 -2.75 -2.91 6.21
N LEU A 175 -2.04 -2.32 5.23
CA LEU A 175 -1.63 -0.92 5.29
C LEU A 175 -2.82 0.04 5.25
N LEU A 176 -3.83 -0.24 4.42
CA LEU A 176 -5.07 0.54 4.36
C LEU A 176 -5.83 0.48 5.70
N ASP A 177 -5.94 -0.70 6.30
CA ASP A 177 -6.55 -0.86 7.63
C ASP A 177 -5.82 -0.06 8.70
N ILE A 178 -4.49 -0.09 8.69
CA ILE A 178 -3.66 0.68 9.62
C ILE A 178 -3.88 2.18 9.40
N LEU A 179 -3.92 2.66 8.16
CA LEU A 179 -4.19 4.07 7.85
C LEU A 179 -5.53 4.53 8.39
N ARG A 180 -6.60 3.76 8.12
CA ARG A 180 -7.95 4.05 8.60
C ARG A 180 -7.99 4.10 10.13
N SER A 181 -7.48 3.06 10.78
CA SER A 181 -7.46 2.97 12.24
C SER A 181 -6.63 4.08 12.87
N THR A 182 -5.47 4.41 12.31
CA THR A 182 -4.61 5.50 12.80
C THR A 182 -5.31 6.85 12.68
N ARG A 183 -6.02 7.10 11.58
CA ARG A 183 -6.81 8.34 11.40
C ARG A 183 -7.93 8.46 12.45
N GLU A 184 -8.65 7.38 12.71
CA GLU A 184 -9.69 7.33 13.75
C GLU A 184 -9.12 7.59 15.14
N GLN A 185 -7.99 6.96 15.46
CA GLN A 185 -7.26 7.19 16.71
C GLN A 185 -6.81 8.65 16.84
N LEU A 186 -6.30 9.26 15.77
CA LEU A 186 -5.93 10.68 15.76
C LEU A 186 -7.14 11.58 16.05
N PHE A 187 -8.31 11.30 15.47
CA PHE A 187 -9.53 12.05 15.79
C PHE A 187 -9.94 11.89 17.26
N GLY A 188 -9.81 10.68 17.82
CA GLY A 188 -10.06 10.42 19.24
C GLY A 188 -9.13 11.22 20.15
N GLN A 189 -7.82 11.18 19.88
CA GLN A 189 -6.82 11.96 20.62
C GLN A 189 -7.05 13.47 20.49
N TRP A 190 -7.35 13.93 19.27
CA TRP A 190 -7.69 15.32 19.00
C TRP A 190 -8.90 15.78 19.83
N GLY A 191 -9.95 14.94 19.90
CA GLY A 191 -11.15 15.19 20.69
C GLY A 191 -10.85 15.28 22.19
N GLY A 192 -10.06 14.34 22.70
CA GLY A 192 -9.61 14.37 24.10
C GLY A 192 -8.78 15.61 24.45
N ARG A 193 -7.86 16.02 23.57
CA ARG A 193 -7.07 17.24 23.76
C ARG A 193 -7.94 18.51 23.66
N LYS A 194 -8.92 18.53 22.77
CA LYS A 194 -9.84 19.66 22.62
C LYS A 194 -10.54 19.98 23.94
N GLN A 195 -11.06 18.97 24.63
CA GLN A 195 -11.70 19.18 25.94
C GLN A 195 -10.74 19.87 26.92
N LYS A 196 -9.48 19.39 27.02
CA LYS A 196 -8.48 20.01 27.91
C LYS A 196 -8.18 21.46 27.55
N LEU A 197 -8.04 21.75 26.26
CA LEU A 197 -7.80 23.11 25.77
C LEU A 197 -8.98 24.04 26.05
N ASP A 198 -10.22 23.57 25.85
CA ASP A 198 -11.42 24.37 26.10
C ASP A 198 -11.52 24.75 27.60
N HIS A 199 -11.27 23.81 28.53
CA HIS A 199 -11.24 24.09 29.97
C HIS A 199 -10.11 25.04 30.35
N CYS A 200 -8.90 24.83 29.83
CA CYS A 200 -7.76 25.70 30.09
C CYS A 200 -8.03 27.13 29.61
N TYR A 201 -8.62 27.27 28.43
CA TYR A 201 -8.95 28.58 27.88
C TYR A 201 -9.99 29.32 28.74
N GLN A 202 -11.05 28.63 29.17
CA GLN A 202 -12.05 29.22 30.06
C GLN A 202 -11.45 29.66 31.40
N LEU A 203 -10.54 28.86 31.98
CA LEU A 203 -9.83 29.24 33.19
C LEU A 203 -9.01 30.53 32.99
N LYS A 204 -8.31 30.65 31.86
CA LYS A 204 -7.49 31.84 31.55
C LYS A 204 -8.31 33.10 31.32
N LEU A 205 -9.49 32.97 30.71
CA LEU A 205 -10.43 34.09 30.61
C LEU A 205 -10.90 34.54 31.99
N PHE A 206 -11.27 33.59 32.86
CA PHE A 206 -11.69 33.89 34.22
C PHE A 206 -10.59 34.59 35.04
N GLU A 207 -9.36 34.06 35.03
CA GLU A 207 -8.21 34.66 35.74
C GLU A 207 -7.98 36.10 35.26
N GLN A 208 -7.98 36.33 33.95
CA GLN A 208 -7.81 37.66 33.37
C GLN A 208 -8.92 38.64 33.79
N ASP A 209 -10.16 38.18 33.88
CA ASP A 209 -11.28 39.02 34.28
C ASP A 209 -11.27 39.32 35.79
N ALA A 210 -10.85 38.36 36.62
CA ALA A 210 -10.68 38.57 38.05
C ALA A 210 -9.60 39.64 38.34
N ASP A 211 -8.48 39.61 37.61
CA ASP A 211 -7.39 40.59 37.73
C ASP A 211 -7.79 42.01 37.32
N LYS A 212 -8.85 42.19 36.52
CA LYS A 212 -9.37 43.53 36.14
C LYS A 212 -10.28 44.14 37.19
N VAL A 213 -10.83 43.35 38.11
CA VAL A 213 -11.86 43.76 39.08
C VAL A 213 -11.30 43.94 40.50
N GLY A 214 -10.11 43.40 40.78
CA GLY A 214 -9.37 43.59 42.05
C GLY A 214 -8.42 44.77 42.02
#